data_AF-A0A7S0Q0H3-F1
#
_entry.id   AF-A0A7S0Q0H3-F1
#
_cell.length_a   1.000
_cell.length_b   1.000
_cell.length_c   1.000
_cell.angle_alpha   90.00
_cell.angle_beta   90.00
_cell.angle_gamma   90.00
#
_symmetry.space_group_name_H-M   'P 1'
#
loop_
_entity.id
_entity.type
_entity.pdbx_description
1 polymer ?
#
loop_
_entity_poly.entity_id
_entity_poly.type
_entity_poly.pdbx_seq_one_letter_code
_entity_poly.pdbx_strand_id
1 'polypeptide(L)'
;KRRFESKRKTAMVTPIPLNETVAQMKAQLDTITSELDTFYLMWAATLVFAMQMGFAMLSAGAVRVKNVTNVLLKGVIDACYGAILWYLLGYGFAYNMAGFDGNAFIGSSPGSFALSGLGLNNGITGGEPADSAGIWVHWFFNYAFAAAAATIVSGAVAERCTIVAY
;
A
#
# COMPACT_ATOMS: atom_id res chain seq x y z
N LYS A 1 53.87 39.13 -6.99
CA LYS A 1 53.63 37.66 -7.07
C LYS A 1 53.17 37.01 -5.75
N ARG A 2 53.60 37.45 -4.54
CA ARG A 2 53.21 36.82 -3.26
C ARG A 2 51.81 37.18 -2.69
N ARG A 3 51.11 38.18 -3.23
CA ARG A 3 49.74 38.55 -2.79
C ARG A 3 48.61 37.71 -3.42
N PHE A 4 48.89 36.97 -4.49
CA PHE A 4 47.89 36.12 -5.16
C PHE A 4 47.84 34.69 -4.61
N GLU A 5 48.85 34.23 -3.88
CA GLU A 5 48.85 32.91 -3.23
C GLU A 5 48.04 32.90 -1.93
N SER A 6 47.98 34.02 -1.22
CA SER A 6 47.23 34.11 0.04
C SER A 6 45.71 34.02 -0.17
N LYS A 7 45.17 34.59 -1.27
CA LYS A 7 43.75 34.45 -1.62
C LYS A 7 43.37 33.08 -2.16
N ARG A 8 44.34 32.29 -2.64
CA ARG A 8 44.09 30.94 -3.17
C ARG A 8 43.97 29.88 -2.08
N LYS A 9 44.51 30.12 -0.88
CA LYS A 9 44.39 29.20 0.27
C LYS A 9 43.17 29.45 1.16
N THR A 10 42.46 30.56 0.99
CA THR A 10 41.23 30.90 1.74
C THR A 10 39.95 30.61 0.94
N ALA A 11 40.06 29.97 -0.23
CA ALA A 11 38.93 29.54 -1.05
C ALA A 11 38.72 28.01 -1.00
N MET A 12 39.39 27.32 -0.07
CA MET A 12 39.44 25.86 -0.02
C MET A 12 39.13 25.38 1.41
N VAL A 13 37.82 25.27 1.71
CA VAL A 13 37.22 24.80 2.97
C VAL A 13 36.99 25.90 4.02
N THR A 14 35.96 26.73 3.83
CA THR A 14 35.16 27.15 4.98
C THR A 14 34.38 25.92 5.42
N PRO A 15 34.47 25.48 6.69
CA PRO A 15 33.64 24.37 7.14
C PRO A 15 32.19 24.80 6.93
N ILE A 16 31.47 24.05 6.10
CA ILE A 16 30.01 24.02 6.15
C ILE A 16 29.71 23.87 7.65
N PRO A 17 28.94 24.77 8.29
CA PRO A 17 28.74 24.68 9.73
C PRO A 17 28.30 23.27 10.04
N LEU A 18 28.91 22.61 11.04
CA LEU A 18 28.67 21.19 11.34
C LEU A 18 27.17 20.86 11.40
N ASN A 19 26.36 21.85 11.77
CA ASN A 19 24.90 21.82 11.76
C ASN A 19 24.27 21.60 10.38
N GLU A 20 24.76 22.25 9.31
CA GLU A 20 24.26 22.05 7.94
C GLU A 20 24.69 20.69 7.37
N THR A 21 25.90 20.21 7.68
CA THR A 21 26.29 18.84 7.28
C THR A 21 25.49 17.78 8.02
N VAL A 22 25.23 17.97 9.32
CA VAL A 22 24.38 17.06 10.11
C VAL A 22 22.93 17.13 9.62
N ALA A 23 22.42 18.30 9.24
CA ALA A 23 21.09 18.44 8.65
C ALA A 23 20.98 17.73 7.30
N GLN A 24 22.00 17.84 6.44
CA GLN A 24 22.04 17.11 5.17
C GLN A 24 22.13 15.59 5.37
N MET A 25 22.97 15.12 6.30
CA MET A 25 23.06 13.68 6.61
C MET A 25 21.76 13.15 7.22
N LYS A 26 21.07 13.94 8.05
CA LYS A 26 19.77 13.59 8.59
C LYS A 26 18.71 13.53 7.49
N ALA A 27 18.66 14.51 6.59
CA ALA A 27 17.74 14.50 5.47
C ALA A 27 17.98 13.29 4.55
N GLN A 28 19.25 12.94 4.29
CA GLN A 28 19.58 11.73 3.52
C GLN A 28 19.16 10.45 4.25
N LEU A 29 19.35 10.38 5.57
CA LEU A 29 18.90 9.26 6.38
C LEU A 29 17.37 9.12 6.34
N ASP A 30 16.64 10.23 6.50
CA ASP A 30 15.18 10.28 6.47
C ASP A 30 14.64 9.80 5.10
N THR A 31 15.25 10.24 4.00
CA THR A 31 14.93 9.75 2.65
C THR A 31 15.17 8.25 2.51
N ILE A 32 16.35 7.76 2.89
CA ILE A 32 16.67 6.32 2.81
C ILE A 32 15.70 5.49 3.66
N THR A 33 15.31 5.96 4.85
CA THR A 33 14.32 5.27 5.68
C THR A 33 12.96 5.20 5.01
N SER A 34 12.47 6.30 4.42
CA SER A 34 11.17 6.32 3.72
C SER A 34 11.13 5.39 2.49
N GLU A 35 12.23 5.31 1.74
CA GLU A 35 12.36 4.41 0.59
C GLU A 35 12.38 2.94 1.03
N LEU A 36 13.10 2.63 2.11
CA LEU A 36 13.14 1.28 2.68
C LEU A 36 11.78 0.85 3.24
N ASP A 37 11.07 1.74 3.92
CA ASP A 37 9.73 1.46 4.45
C ASP A 37 8.74 1.19 3.30
N THR A 38 8.82 1.98 2.23
CA THR A 38 8.00 1.77 1.01
C THR A 38 8.32 0.43 0.35
N PHE A 39 9.60 0.10 0.19
CA PHE A 39 10.03 -1.19 -0.37
C PHE A 39 9.56 -2.36 0.51
N TYR A 40 9.71 -2.24 1.83
CA TYR A 40 9.28 -3.26 2.78
C TYR A 40 7.77 -3.49 2.71
N LEU A 41 6.97 -2.44 2.64
CA LEU A 41 5.51 -2.55 2.50
C LEU A 41 5.11 -3.19 1.17
N MET A 42 5.74 -2.83 0.05
CA MET A 42 5.50 -3.49 -1.24
C MET A 42 5.83 -4.98 -1.21
N TRP A 43 6.96 -5.33 -0.59
CA TRP A 43 7.37 -6.72 -0.43
C TRP A 43 6.38 -7.48 0.46
N ALA A 44 6.00 -6.92 1.60
CA ALA A 44 5.01 -7.50 2.49
C ALA A 44 3.65 -7.69 1.81
N ALA A 45 3.17 -6.71 1.04
CA ALA A 45 1.94 -6.80 0.28
C ALA A 45 1.97 -7.95 -0.75
N THR A 46 3.11 -8.15 -1.40
CA THR A 46 3.30 -9.26 -2.36
C THR A 46 3.24 -10.62 -1.66
N LEU A 47 3.83 -10.75 -0.46
CA LEU A 47 3.74 -11.98 0.34
C LEU A 47 2.30 -12.28 0.78
N VAL A 48 1.53 -11.25 1.15
CA VAL A 48 0.10 -11.43 1.48
C VAL A 48 -0.69 -11.80 0.25
N PHE A 49 -0.44 -11.19 -0.90
CA PHE A 49 -1.09 -11.57 -2.15
C PHE A 49 -0.78 -13.02 -2.55
N ALA A 50 0.43 -13.53 -2.26
CA ALA A 50 0.78 -14.93 -2.48
C ALA A 50 -0.09 -15.91 -1.67
N MET A 51 -0.77 -15.48 -0.60
CA MET A 51 -1.75 -16.29 0.13
C MET A 51 -2.92 -16.72 -0.76
N GLN A 52 -3.27 -15.94 -1.78
CA GLN A 52 -4.32 -16.28 -2.74
C GLN A 52 -4.01 -17.61 -3.46
N MET A 53 -2.76 -17.78 -3.90
CA MET A 53 -2.31 -19.03 -4.49
C MET A 53 -2.24 -20.16 -3.45
N GLY A 54 -1.88 -19.84 -2.20
CA GLY A 54 -1.90 -20.80 -1.09
C GLY A 54 -3.30 -21.36 -0.81
N PHE A 55 -4.31 -20.50 -0.71
CA PHE A 55 -5.71 -20.90 -0.52
C PHE A 55 -6.27 -21.65 -1.73
N ALA A 56 -5.89 -21.25 -2.94
CA ALA A 56 -6.27 -21.97 -4.16
C ALA A 56 -5.75 -23.42 -4.15
N MET A 57 -4.49 -23.65 -3.77
CA MET A 57 -3.92 -25.00 -3.67
C MET A 57 -4.57 -25.83 -2.55
N LEU A 58 -4.79 -25.22 -1.37
CA LEU A 58 -5.44 -25.90 -0.25
C LEU A 58 -6.89 -26.32 -0.59
N SER A 59 -7.66 -25.41 -1.19
CA SER A 59 -9.06 -25.67 -1.58
C SER A 59 -9.16 -26.67 -2.73
N ALA A 60 -8.23 -26.66 -3.69
CA ALA A 60 -8.15 -27.70 -4.71
C ALA A 60 -7.90 -29.10 -4.12
N GLY A 61 -7.13 -29.20 -3.03
CA GLY A 61 -6.87 -30.46 -2.34
C GLY A 61 -8.02 -30.94 -1.44
N ALA A 62 -8.81 -30.02 -0.90
CA ALA A 62 -9.93 -30.32 0.01
C ALA A 62 -11.24 -30.67 -0.71
N VAL A 63 -11.41 -30.22 -1.96
CA VAL A 63 -12.67 -30.36 -2.71
C VAL A 63 -12.63 -31.57 -3.65
N ARG A 64 -13.79 -32.18 -3.90
CA ARG A 64 -13.93 -33.26 -4.88
C ARG A 64 -13.48 -32.82 -6.27
N VAL A 65 -12.70 -33.66 -6.96
CA VAL A 65 -12.11 -33.42 -8.29
C VAL A 65 -13.12 -32.86 -9.32
N LYS A 66 -14.38 -33.27 -9.24
CA LYS A 66 -15.47 -32.83 -10.12
C LYS A 66 -15.81 -31.33 -10.01
N ASN A 67 -15.47 -30.69 -8.89
CA ASN A 67 -15.80 -29.29 -8.60
C ASN A 67 -14.55 -28.41 -8.38
N VAL A 68 -13.33 -28.97 -8.47
CA VAL A 68 -12.06 -28.24 -8.26
C VAL A 68 -11.91 -27.08 -9.24
N THR A 69 -12.19 -27.29 -10.53
CA THR A 69 -12.11 -26.23 -11.55
C THR A 69 -13.02 -25.05 -11.25
N ASN A 70 -14.21 -25.33 -10.71
CA ASN A 70 -15.18 -24.31 -10.34
C ASN A 70 -14.68 -23.45 -9.17
N VAL A 71 -14.07 -24.09 -8.15
CA VAL A 71 -13.49 -23.40 -7.00
C VAL A 71 -12.28 -22.55 -7.38
N LEU A 72 -11.42 -23.06 -8.26
CA LEU A 72 -10.26 -22.30 -8.75
C LEU A 72 -10.68 -21.07 -9.57
N LEU A 73 -11.69 -21.22 -10.43
CA LEU A 73 -12.21 -20.10 -11.23
C LEU A 73 -12.80 -19.01 -10.33
N LYS A 74 -13.52 -19.40 -9.28
CA LYS A 74 -14.03 -18.45 -8.28
C LYS A 74 -12.91 -17.70 -7.57
N GLY A 75 -11.81 -18.35 -7.23
CA GLY A 75 -10.66 -17.67 -6.61
C GLY A 75 -10.06 -16.56 -7.49
N VAL A 76 -10.01 -16.76 -8.81
CA VAL A 76 -9.53 -15.72 -9.75
C VAL A 76 -10.53 -14.58 -9.86
N ILE A 77 -11.82 -14.89 -9.96
CA ILE A 77 -12.90 -13.91 -10.03
C ILE A 77 -12.94 -13.07 -8.75
N ASP A 78 -12.78 -13.70 -7.58
CA ASP A 78 -12.73 -13.06 -6.26
C ASP A 78 -11.60 -12.03 -6.18
N ALA A 79 -10.41 -12.37 -6.68
CA ALA A 79 -9.30 -11.42 -6.76
C ALA A 79 -9.61 -10.23 -7.69
N CYS A 80 -10.19 -10.47 -8.87
CA CYS A 80 -10.53 -9.40 -9.81
C CYS A 80 -11.63 -8.46 -9.30
N TYR A 81 -12.75 -9.01 -8.81
CA TYR A 81 -13.84 -8.22 -8.26
C TYR A 81 -13.44 -7.57 -6.94
N GLY A 82 -12.64 -8.25 -6.11
CA GLY A 82 -12.06 -7.69 -4.89
C GLY A 82 -11.24 -6.44 -5.17
N ALA A 83 -10.40 -6.44 -6.22
CA ALA A 83 -9.62 -5.26 -6.61
C ALA A 83 -10.50 -4.07 -7.01
N ILE A 84 -11.55 -4.34 -7.81
CA ILE A 84 -12.47 -3.31 -8.28
C ILE A 84 -13.31 -2.73 -7.13
N LEU A 85 -13.86 -3.59 -6.26
CA LEU A 85 -14.66 -3.16 -5.11
C LEU A 85 -13.81 -2.42 -4.08
N TRP A 86 -12.58 -2.87 -3.86
CA TRP A 86 -11.63 -2.19 -2.97
C TRP A 86 -11.23 -0.82 -3.52
N TYR A 87 -11.01 -0.72 -4.84
CA TYR A 87 -10.73 0.55 -5.51
C TYR A 87 -11.90 1.54 -5.42
N LEU A 88 -13.13 1.09 -5.70
CA LEU A 88 -14.29 1.96 -5.78
C LEU A 88 -14.80 2.40 -4.39
N LEU A 89 -14.90 1.46 -3.45
CA LEU A 89 -15.61 1.67 -2.18
C LEU A 89 -14.78 1.28 -0.96
N GLY A 90 -14.01 0.20 -1.02
CA GLY A 90 -13.33 -0.36 0.15
C GLY A 90 -12.35 0.60 0.81
N TYR A 91 -11.51 1.25 0.00
CA TYR A 91 -10.59 2.27 0.51
C TYR A 91 -11.33 3.48 1.09
N GLY A 92 -12.44 3.86 0.47
CA GLY A 92 -13.26 5.00 0.88
C GLY A 92 -13.96 4.82 2.22
N PHE A 93 -14.34 3.58 2.55
CA PHE A 93 -14.94 3.26 3.84
C PHE A 93 -13.92 3.02 4.95
N ALA A 94 -12.72 2.54 4.62
CA ALA A 94 -11.68 2.22 5.61
C ALA A 94 -10.91 3.45 6.08
N TYR A 95 -10.62 4.41 5.18
CA TYR A 95 -9.75 5.54 5.47
C TYR A 95 -10.44 6.89 5.18
N ASN A 96 -10.31 7.80 6.14
CA ASN A 96 -10.73 9.20 5.98
C ASN A 96 -9.55 10.06 5.49
N MET A 97 -9.85 11.10 4.73
CA MET A 97 -8.86 12.11 4.30
C MET A 97 -8.47 13.02 5.46
N ALA A 98 -7.21 13.48 5.46
CA ALA A 98 -6.73 14.37 6.51
C ALA A 98 -7.52 15.69 6.56
N GLY A 99 -7.98 16.06 7.75
CA GLY A 99 -8.79 17.24 8.00
C GLY A 99 -10.31 17.03 7.88
N PHE A 100 -10.76 15.80 7.65
CA PHE A 100 -12.18 15.44 7.71
C PHE A 100 -12.47 14.61 8.97
N ASP A 101 -13.17 15.21 9.93
CA ASP A 101 -13.72 14.49 11.09
C ASP A 101 -14.95 13.69 10.64
N GLY A 102 -14.70 12.57 9.95
CA GLY A 102 -15.70 11.57 9.66
C GLY A 102 -16.17 10.85 10.93
N ASN A 103 -17.20 10.03 10.82
CA ASN A 103 -17.68 9.20 11.93
C ASN A 103 -16.63 8.11 12.26
N ALA A 104 -16.37 7.82 13.53
CA ALA A 104 -15.33 6.85 13.95
C ALA A 104 -15.61 5.40 13.48
N PHE A 105 -16.83 5.13 13.01
CA PHE A 105 -17.27 3.82 12.53
C PHE A 105 -17.13 3.63 11.02
N ILE A 106 -17.13 4.70 10.21
CA ILE A 106 -17.07 4.59 8.75
C ILE A 106 -16.42 5.81 8.09
N GLY A 107 -15.58 5.56 7.08
CA GLY A 107 -15.04 6.59 6.21
C GLY A 107 -16.14 7.29 5.43
N SER A 108 -16.23 8.62 5.53
CA SER A 108 -17.29 9.42 4.91
C SER A 108 -16.76 10.68 4.21
N SER A 109 -15.45 10.81 4.00
CA SER A 109 -14.90 12.02 3.37
C SER A 109 -15.26 12.11 1.88
N PRO A 110 -15.73 13.29 1.41
CA PRO A 110 -15.94 13.56 -0.01
C PRO A 110 -14.64 13.35 -0.79
N GLY A 111 -14.61 12.36 -1.69
CA GLY A 111 -13.44 12.06 -2.52
C GLY A 111 -12.62 10.81 -2.12
N SER A 112 -12.94 10.14 -1.00
CA SER A 112 -12.28 8.85 -0.69
C SER A 112 -12.79 7.69 -1.56
N PHE A 113 -13.95 7.84 -2.19
CA PHE A 113 -14.52 6.87 -3.11
C PHE A 113 -13.87 6.97 -4.50
N ALA A 114 -13.61 5.82 -5.11
CA ALA A 114 -12.92 5.66 -6.39
C ALA A 114 -11.54 6.36 -6.47
N LEU A 115 -10.89 6.59 -5.31
CA LEU A 115 -9.65 7.35 -5.16
C LEU A 115 -9.68 8.76 -5.82
N SER A 116 -10.88 9.30 -6.10
CA SER A 116 -11.06 10.53 -6.88
C SER A 116 -10.51 11.79 -6.18
N GLY A 117 -10.40 11.77 -4.84
CA GLY A 117 -9.91 12.86 -4.01
C GLY A 117 -8.47 12.68 -3.52
N LEU A 118 -7.86 11.49 -3.70
CA LEU A 118 -6.45 11.23 -3.41
C LEU A 118 -5.56 11.82 -4.52
N GLY A 119 -5.65 13.13 -4.68
CA GLY A 119 -4.64 13.91 -5.34
C GLY A 119 -3.36 13.85 -4.50
N LEU A 120 -2.23 13.79 -5.20
CA LEU A 120 -0.82 13.68 -4.79
C LEU A 120 -0.35 14.56 -3.60
N ASN A 121 -1.22 15.36 -2.97
CA ASN A 121 -0.90 16.37 -1.96
C ASN A 121 -1.72 16.25 -0.66
N ASN A 122 -2.76 15.43 -0.59
CA ASN A 122 -3.56 15.29 0.62
C ASN A 122 -3.21 13.97 1.31
N GLY A 123 -2.36 14.06 2.35
CA GLY A 123 -2.06 12.93 3.22
C GLY A 123 -3.32 12.30 3.81
N ILE A 124 -3.22 11.03 4.16
CA ILE A 124 -4.29 10.29 4.83
C ILE A 124 -4.14 10.49 6.33
N THR A 125 -5.25 10.72 7.03
CA THR A 125 -5.27 10.67 8.50
C THR A 125 -5.08 9.22 8.95
N GLY A 126 -3.91 8.92 9.50
CA GLY A 126 -3.54 7.56 9.93
C GLY A 126 -2.07 7.35 10.30
N GLY A 127 -1.22 8.38 10.20
CA GLY A 127 0.22 8.25 10.47
C GLY A 127 1.02 7.70 9.29
N GLU A 128 0.44 7.74 8.08
CA GLU A 128 1.05 7.15 6.88
C GLU A 128 1.75 8.21 6.02
N PRO A 129 2.74 7.80 5.19
CA PRO A 129 3.59 8.70 4.42
C PRO A 129 2.74 9.62 3.54
N ALA A 130 2.94 10.92 3.69
CA ALA A 130 2.30 11.96 2.89
C ALA A 130 2.81 11.98 1.43
N ASP A 131 3.77 11.11 1.10
CA ASP A 131 4.32 10.98 -0.23
C ASP A 131 3.37 10.23 -1.15
N SER A 132 3.21 10.74 -2.36
CA SER A 132 2.37 10.18 -3.40
C SER A 132 2.62 8.68 -3.66
N ALA A 133 3.88 8.23 -3.52
CA ALA A 133 4.24 6.83 -3.69
C ALA A 133 3.76 5.94 -2.53
N GLY A 134 3.81 6.44 -1.29
CA GLY A 134 3.37 5.70 -0.11
C GLY A 134 1.89 5.36 -0.18
N ILE A 135 1.05 6.31 -0.58
CA ILE A 135 -0.41 6.15 -0.68
C ILE A 135 -0.80 4.93 -1.53
N TRP A 136 -0.19 4.75 -2.70
CA TRP A 136 -0.49 3.62 -3.59
C TRP A 136 0.00 2.29 -3.03
N VAL A 137 1.14 2.29 -2.34
CA VAL A 137 1.68 1.11 -1.67
C VAL A 137 0.80 0.68 -0.50
N HIS A 138 0.33 1.63 0.31
CA HIS A 138 -0.62 1.38 1.39
C HIS A 138 -1.98 0.90 0.87
N TRP A 139 -2.46 1.46 -0.24
CA TRP A 139 -3.66 0.97 -0.91
C TRP A 139 -3.51 -0.51 -1.32
N PHE A 140 -2.38 -0.87 -1.94
CA PHE A 140 -2.09 -2.23 -2.39
C PHE A 140 -1.91 -3.21 -1.21
N PHE A 141 -1.23 -2.77 -0.15
CA PHE A 141 -1.07 -3.55 1.07
C PHE A 141 -2.41 -3.90 1.70
N ASN A 142 -3.30 -2.91 1.89
CA ASN A 142 -4.62 -3.15 2.46
C ASN A 142 -5.53 -3.95 1.53
N TYR A 143 -5.42 -3.74 0.21
CA TYR A 143 -6.10 -4.57 -0.78
C TYR A 143 -5.74 -6.06 -0.60
N ALA A 144 -4.46 -6.38 -0.39
CA ALA A 144 -4.02 -7.76 -0.22
C ALA A 144 -4.69 -8.43 1.01
N PHE A 145 -4.86 -7.71 2.13
CA PHE A 145 -5.60 -8.20 3.30
C PHE A 145 -7.09 -8.35 3.05
N ALA A 146 -7.72 -7.38 2.40
CA ALA A 146 -9.13 -7.45 2.04
C ALA A 146 -9.42 -8.63 1.11
N ALA A 147 -8.56 -8.84 0.10
CA ALA A 147 -8.63 -9.99 -0.79
C ALA A 147 -8.47 -11.30 -0.01
N ALA A 148 -7.50 -11.41 0.90
CA ALA A 148 -7.34 -12.61 1.72
C ALA A 148 -8.60 -12.92 2.56
N ALA A 149 -9.24 -11.89 3.13
CA ALA A 149 -10.49 -12.06 3.87
C ALA A 149 -11.65 -12.54 2.99
N ALA A 150 -11.81 -11.98 1.78
CA ALA A 150 -12.83 -12.42 0.82
C ALA A 150 -12.67 -13.89 0.44
N THR A 151 -11.44 -14.33 0.21
CA THR A 151 -11.13 -15.70 -0.20
C THR A 151 -11.37 -16.73 0.90
N ILE A 152 -11.21 -16.36 2.18
CA ILE A 152 -11.56 -17.24 3.31
C ILE A 152 -13.07 -17.51 3.31
N VAL A 153 -13.89 -16.46 3.13
CA VAL A 153 -15.35 -16.58 3.07
C VAL A 153 -15.77 -17.42 1.86
N SER A 154 -15.13 -17.20 0.71
CA SER A 154 -15.33 -18.01 -0.50
C SER A 154 -15.07 -19.49 -0.28
N GLY A 155 -13.94 -19.81 0.35
CA GLY A 155 -13.51 -21.18 0.66
C GLY A 155 -14.50 -21.90 1.58
N ALA A 156 -15.09 -21.20 2.56
CA ALA A 156 -16.11 -21.75 3.45
C ALA A 156 -17.40 -22.17 2.73
N VAL A 157 -17.72 -21.51 1.60
CA VAL A 157 -18.98 -21.71 0.85
C VAL A 157 -18.77 -22.55 -0.42
N ALA A 158 -17.54 -23.01 -0.67
CA ALA A 158 -17.08 -23.60 -1.94
C ALA A 158 -17.88 -24.83 -2.44
N GLU A 159 -18.50 -25.62 -1.57
CA GLU A 159 -19.23 -26.84 -1.97
C GLU A 159 -20.71 -26.63 -2.33
N ARG A 160 -21.34 -25.51 -1.96
CA ARG A 160 -22.83 -25.35 -2.04
C ARG A 160 -23.34 -24.19 -2.89
N CYS A 161 -22.47 -23.35 -3.45
CA CYS A 161 -22.88 -22.22 -4.28
C CYS A 161 -22.57 -22.41 -5.77
N THR A 162 -23.55 -22.15 -6.62
CA THR A 162 -23.41 -22.07 -8.08
C THR A 162 -22.67 -20.78 -8.47
N ILE A 163 -21.99 -20.75 -9.62
CA ILE A 163 -21.24 -19.56 -10.11
C ILE A 163 -22.14 -18.33 -10.26
N VAL A 164 -23.43 -18.51 -10.55
CA VAL A 164 -24.38 -17.40 -10.80
C VAL A 164 -24.80 -16.68 -9.51
N ALA A 165 -24.69 -17.34 -8.36
CA ALA A 165 -24.97 -16.73 -7.06
C ALA A 165 -23.72 -16.16 -6.37
N TYR A 166 -22.56 -16.25 -7.03
CA TYR A 166 -21.26 -15.77 -6.57
C TYR A 166 -20.89 -14.52 -7.37
#